data_AF-A0A7X3VFW6-F1
#
_entry.id   AF-A0A7X3VFW6-F1
#
_cell.length_a   1.000
_cell.length_b   1.000
_cell.length_c   1.000
_cell.angle_alpha   90.00
_cell.angle_beta   90.00
_cell.angle_gamma   90.00
#
_symmetry.space_group_name_H-M   'P 1'
#
loop_
_entity.id
_entity.type
_entity.pdbx_description
1 polymer ?
#
loop_
_entity_poly.entity_id
_entity_poly.type
_entity_poly.pdbx_seq_one_letter_code
_entity_poly.pdbx_strand_id
1 'polypeptide(L)'
;MDSVAAKVAARSGVFLSGATVTSLLFINACDLFYQCGCQAWWNGAAAQCNIHHTTGPHCPWCLDGGTRGYVVFALTLVVQAAAAFHSGGRGSFGRLALTLLAFPVVGGLMAILFGLMTGYWA
;
A
#
# COMPACT_ATOMS: atom_id res chain seq x y z
N MET A 1 -28.73 16.77 12.63
CA MET A 1 -28.05 15.53 12.17
C MET A 1 -27.20 15.76 10.93
N ASP A 2 -27.46 16.82 10.16
CA ASP A 2 -26.86 17.06 8.85
C ASP A 2 -25.35 17.35 8.89
N SER A 3 -24.86 17.94 9.98
CA SER A 3 -23.44 18.31 10.13
C SER A 3 -22.51 17.13 10.46
N VAL A 4 -23.02 16.06 11.09
CA VAL A 4 -22.24 14.86 11.40
C VAL A 4 -22.13 13.97 10.16
N ALA A 5 -23.25 13.74 9.47
CA ALA A 5 -23.29 12.97 8.23
C ALA A 5 -22.36 13.57 7.16
N ALA A 6 -22.38 14.89 6.98
CA ALA A 6 -21.51 15.57 6.02
C ALA A 6 -20.00 15.39 6.34
N LYS A 7 -19.63 15.47 7.62
CA LYS A 7 -18.23 15.26 8.05
C LYS A 7 -17.78 13.82 7.84
N VAL A 8 -18.64 12.85 8.12
CA VAL A 8 -18.36 11.43 7.88
C VAL A 8 -18.21 11.17 6.39
N ALA A 9 -19.13 11.66 5.56
CA ALA A 9 -19.06 11.51 4.10
C ALA A 9 -17.75 12.08 3.52
N ALA A 10 -17.35 13.27 3.95
CA ALA A 10 -16.08 13.88 3.51
C ALA A 10 -14.86 13.05 3.92
N ARG A 11 -14.82 12.54 5.15
CA ARG A 11 -13.71 11.68 5.63
C ARG A 11 -13.67 10.32 4.93
N SER A 12 -14.83 9.73 4.68
CA SER A 12 -14.95 8.51 3.88
C SER A 12 -14.44 8.74 2.46
N GLY A 13 -14.79 9.88 1.83
CA GLY A 13 -14.25 10.23 0.50
C GLY A 13 -12.73 10.37 0.50
N VAL A 14 -12.14 10.97 1.54
CA VAL A 14 -10.68 11.07 1.70
C VAL A 14 -10.05 9.68 1.84
N PHE A 15 -10.60 8.83 2.72
CA PHE A 15 -10.11 7.46 2.91
C PHE A 15 -10.18 6.64 1.63
N LEU A 16 -11.35 6.64 0.97
CA LEU A 16 -11.58 5.89 -0.27
C LEU A 16 -10.61 6.33 -1.37
N SER A 17 -10.33 7.64 -1.47
CA SER A 17 -9.34 8.15 -2.45
C SER A 17 -7.96 7.56 -2.22
N GLY A 18 -7.48 7.53 -0.97
CA GLY A 18 -6.20 6.90 -0.63
C GLY A 18 -6.18 5.39 -0.84
N ALA A 19 -7.26 4.71 -0.45
CA ALA A 19 -7.42 3.27 -0.64
C ALA A 19 -7.41 2.90 -2.12
N THR A 20 -8.10 3.67 -2.98
CA THR A 20 -8.08 3.49 -4.43
C THR A 20 -6.68 3.66 -5.00
N VAL A 21 -5.96 4.72 -4.64
CA VAL A 21 -4.57 4.92 -5.11
C VAL A 21 -3.69 3.76 -4.68
N THR A 22 -3.81 3.30 -3.44
CA THR A 22 -3.06 2.15 -2.92
C THR A 22 -3.36 0.91 -3.74
N SER A 23 -4.64 0.55 -3.92
CA SER A 23 -5.05 -0.63 -4.69
C SER A 23 -4.56 -0.61 -6.13
N LEU A 24 -4.59 0.55 -6.78
CA LEU A 24 -4.16 0.70 -8.18
C LEU A 24 -2.64 0.63 -8.35
N LEU A 25 -1.87 1.02 -7.34
CA LEU A 25 -0.41 1.15 -7.43
C LEU A 25 0.35 0.12 -6.61
N PHE A 26 -0.31 -0.71 -5.81
CA PHE A 26 0.35 -1.65 -4.89
C PHE A 26 1.32 -2.59 -5.61
N ILE A 27 0.88 -3.15 -6.75
CA ILE A 27 1.71 -4.05 -7.57
C ILE A 27 2.90 -3.30 -8.21
N ASN A 28 2.68 -2.08 -8.72
CA ASN A 28 3.76 -1.27 -9.26
C ASN A 28 4.77 -0.87 -8.16
N ALA A 29 4.32 -0.64 -6.93
CA ALA A 29 5.20 -0.35 -5.81
C ALA A 29 6.04 -1.58 -5.42
N CYS A 30 5.46 -2.78 -5.50
CA CYS A 30 6.19 -4.03 -5.32
C CYS A 30 7.39 -4.12 -6.30
N ASP A 31 7.13 -3.85 -7.58
CA ASP A 31 8.17 -3.80 -8.61
C ASP A 31 9.17 -2.66 -8.39
N LEU A 32 8.70 -1.49 -7.97
CA LEU A 32 9.58 -0.35 -7.66
C LEU A 32 10.59 -0.68 -6.55
N PHE A 33 10.17 -1.37 -5.48
CA PHE A 33 11.05 -1.67 -4.35
C PHE A 33 11.99 -2.84 -4.59
N TYR A 34 11.52 -3.87 -5.30
CA TYR A 34 12.24 -5.13 -5.43
C TYR A 34 12.69 -5.46 -6.85
N GLN A 35 12.31 -4.66 -7.85
CA GLN A 35 12.55 -4.94 -9.28
C GLN A 35 12.08 -6.34 -9.65
N CYS A 36 10.93 -6.75 -9.09
CA CYS A 36 10.47 -8.13 -9.15
C CYS A 36 9.77 -8.50 -10.47
N GLY A 37 9.54 -7.55 -11.38
CA GLY A 37 8.93 -7.76 -12.70
C GLY A 37 7.40 -7.66 -12.71
N CYS A 38 6.78 -7.22 -11.62
CA CYS A 38 5.32 -7.11 -11.55
C CYS A 38 4.82 -5.84 -12.24
N GLN A 39 3.72 -5.92 -12.99
CA GLN A 39 3.15 -4.77 -13.70
C GLN A 39 1.65 -4.65 -13.50
N ALA A 40 1.15 -3.50 -13.05
CA ALA A 40 -0.29 -3.32 -12.88
C ALA A 40 -1.05 -3.15 -14.20
N TRP A 41 -2.39 -3.26 -14.13
CA TRP A 41 -3.38 -2.86 -15.14
C TRP A 41 -3.62 -3.84 -16.31
N TRP A 42 -3.15 -5.08 -16.21
CA TRP A 42 -3.53 -6.15 -17.13
C TRP A 42 -3.66 -7.49 -16.41
N ASN A 43 -4.51 -8.38 -16.94
CA ASN A 43 -4.70 -9.71 -16.39
C ASN A 43 -3.40 -10.51 -16.56
N GLY A 44 -2.81 -10.96 -15.45
CA GLY A 44 -1.45 -11.53 -15.44
C GLY A 44 -0.37 -10.60 -14.89
N ALA A 45 -0.74 -9.49 -14.24
CA ALA A 45 0.17 -8.56 -13.54
C ALA A 45 1.25 -9.24 -12.69
N ALA A 46 0.91 -10.35 -12.04
CA ALA A 46 1.81 -11.14 -11.22
C ALA A 46 2.54 -12.26 -11.99
N ALA A 47 2.09 -12.62 -13.19
CA ALA A 47 2.54 -13.81 -13.92
C ALA A 47 3.99 -13.72 -14.41
N GLN A 48 4.51 -12.50 -14.56
CA GLN A 48 5.90 -12.23 -14.95
C GLN A 48 6.82 -11.99 -13.75
N CYS A 49 6.30 -12.11 -12.52
CA CYS A 49 7.10 -11.78 -11.34
C CYS A 49 8.10 -12.89 -11.00
N ASN A 50 9.21 -12.49 -10.38
CA ASN A 50 10.30 -13.37 -9.96
C ASN A 50 9.90 -14.50 -9.00
N ILE A 51 8.68 -14.47 -8.44
CA ILE A 51 8.12 -15.59 -7.65
C ILE A 51 7.93 -16.86 -8.49
N HIS A 52 7.85 -16.73 -9.81
CA HIS A 52 7.70 -17.85 -10.75
C HIS A 52 9.04 -18.38 -11.29
N HIS A 53 10.15 -17.70 -11.01
CA HIS A 53 11.46 -18.16 -11.44
C HIS A 53 11.87 -19.40 -10.66
N THR A 54 12.62 -20.31 -11.27
CA THR A 54 13.10 -21.53 -10.61
C THR A 54 14.32 -21.30 -9.71
N THR A 55 15.00 -20.17 -9.88
CA THR A 55 16.23 -19.81 -9.17
C THR A 55 16.28 -18.29 -8.94
N GLY A 56 17.08 -17.86 -7.98
CA GLY A 56 17.23 -16.45 -7.59
C GLY A 56 16.31 -16.03 -6.43
N PRO A 57 16.47 -14.79 -5.93
CA PRO A 57 15.67 -14.30 -4.82
C PRO A 57 14.22 -14.02 -5.26
N HIS A 58 13.26 -14.46 -4.45
CA HIS A 58 11.85 -14.19 -4.68
C HIS A 58 11.41 -12.92 -3.95
N CYS A 59 10.45 -12.19 -4.54
CA CYS A 59 9.93 -10.96 -3.96
C CYS A 59 9.44 -11.14 -2.51
N PRO A 60 9.98 -10.38 -1.53
CA PRO A 60 9.66 -10.57 -0.12
C PRO A 60 8.20 -10.31 0.23
N TRP A 61 7.47 -9.51 -0.55
CA TRP A 61 6.04 -9.29 -0.32
C TRP A 61 5.17 -10.45 -0.83
N CYS A 62 5.63 -11.17 -1.84
CA CYS A 62 4.91 -12.29 -2.46
C CYS A 62 5.30 -13.65 -1.85
N LEU A 63 6.34 -13.70 -1.00
CA LEU A 63 6.66 -14.88 -0.20
C LEU A 63 5.48 -15.31 0.67
N ASP A 64 5.51 -16.58 1.09
CA ASP A 64 4.48 -17.18 1.96
C ASP A 64 3.06 -17.02 1.38
N GLY A 65 2.92 -17.21 0.06
CA GLY A 65 1.64 -17.07 -0.64
C GLY A 65 1.09 -15.64 -0.69
N GLY A 66 1.94 -14.63 -0.52
CA GLY A 66 1.54 -13.21 -0.52
C GLY A 66 1.11 -12.66 0.84
N THR A 67 1.22 -13.46 1.91
CA THR A 67 0.82 -13.05 3.27
C THR A 67 1.46 -11.73 3.69
N ARG A 68 2.76 -11.56 3.41
CA ARG A 68 3.50 -10.33 3.76
C ARG A 68 2.96 -9.12 3.00
N GLY A 69 2.68 -9.26 1.70
CA GLY A 69 2.05 -8.23 0.89
C GLY A 69 0.67 -7.84 1.43
N TYR A 70 -0.17 -8.81 1.83
CA TYR A 70 -1.45 -8.52 2.47
C TYR A 70 -1.29 -7.76 3.79
N VAL A 71 -0.27 -8.08 4.60
CA VAL A 71 0.05 -7.33 5.82
C VAL A 71 0.42 -5.87 5.49
N VAL A 72 1.28 -5.63 4.49
CA VAL A 72 1.63 -4.25 4.09
C VAL A 72 0.40 -3.48 3.61
N PHE A 73 -0.43 -4.11 2.78
CA PHE A 73 -1.65 -3.51 2.25
C PHE A 73 -2.63 -3.17 3.37
N ALA A 74 -2.93 -4.13 4.24
CA ALA A 74 -3.84 -3.94 5.37
C ALA A 74 -3.33 -2.86 6.34
N LEU A 75 -2.04 -2.87 6.67
CA LEU A 75 -1.43 -1.86 7.53
C LEU A 75 -1.53 -0.46 6.90
N THR A 76 -1.30 -0.36 5.58
CA THR A 76 -1.46 0.90 4.84
C THR A 76 -2.91 1.41 4.96
N LEU A 77 -3.91 0.55 4.75
CA LEU A 77 -5.32 0.93 4.89
C LEU A 77 -5.67 1.37 6.31
N VAL A 78 -5.12 0.70 7.34
CA VAL A 78 -5.32 1.10 8.74
C VAL A 78 -4.74 2.49 9.01
N VAL A 79 -3.52 2.77 8.54
CA VAL A 79 -2.90 4.09 8.69
C VAL A 79 -3.65 5.17 7.89
N GLN A 80 -4.15 4.83 6.69
CA GLN A 80 -5.00 5.71 5.89
C GLN A 80 -6.33 6.04 6.57
N ALA A 81 -6.98 5.04 7.17
CA ALA A 81 -8.20 5.23 7.95
C ALA A 81 -7.92 6.12 9.17
N ALA A 82 -6.84 5.86 9.91
CA ALA A 82 -6.42 6.70 11.02
C ALA A 82 -6.19 8.16 10.56
N ALA A 83 -5.45 8.38 9.46
CA ALA A 83 -5.21 9.71 8.90
C ALA A 83 -6.50 10.43 8.47
N ALA A 84 -7.41 9.72 7.82
CA ALA A 84 -8.67 10.27 7.32
C ALA A 84 -9.64 10.63 8.45
N PHE A 85 -9.74 9.79 9.49
CA PHE A 85 -10.74 9.91 10.56
C PHE A 85 -10.22 10.56 11.85
N HIS A 86 -8.91 10.73 12.01
CA HIS A 86 -8.32 11.39 13.18
C HIS A 86 -8.93 12.78 13.44
N SER A 87 -9.22 13.13 14.68
CA SER A 87 -9.96 14.36 15.05
C SER A 87 -9.11 15.64 15.07
N GLY A 88 -7.81 15.57 14.77
CA GLY A 88 -6.95 16.75 14.69
C GLY A 88 -7.48 17.81 13.72
N GLY A 89 -7.33 19.09 14.08
CA GLY A 89 -7.88 20.28 13.41
C GLY A 89 -7.40 20.55 11.96
N ARG A 90 -6.93 19.53 11.24
CA ARG A 90 -6.54 19.60 9.83
C ARG A 90 -7.77 19.68 8.93
N GLY A 91 -7.71 20.60 7.97
CA GLY A 91 -8.67 20.67 6.87
C GLY A 91 -8.60 19.45 5.93
N SER A 92 -9.59 19.32 5.04
CA SER A 92 -9.74 18.15 4.15
C SER A 92 -8.52 17.88 3.26
N PHE A 93 -7.85 18.94 2.77
CA PHE A 93 -6.63 18.79 1.96
C PHE A 93 -5.49 18.17 2.75
N GLY A 94 -5.23 18.64 3.98
CA GLY A 94 -4.18 18.07 4.83
C GLY A 94 -4.46 16.62 5.23
N ARG A 95 -5.73 16.24 5.39
CA ARG A 95 -6.14 14.85 5.60
C ARG A 95 -5.84 14.00 4.38
N LEU A 96 -6.24 14.46 3.19
CA LEU A 96 -5.98 13.76 1.94
C LEU A 96 -4.47 13.57 1.69
N ALA A 97 -3.67 14.61 1.89
CA ALA A 97 -2.21 14.51 1.76
C ALA A 97 -1.63 13.44 2.70
N LEU A 98 -2.03 13.43 3.98
CA LEU A 98 -1.57 12.40 4.93
C LEU A 98 -2.03 11.00 4.55
N THR A 99 -3.28 10.84 4.11
CA THR A 99 -3.81 9.56 3.63
C THR A 99 -3.03 9.06 2.40
N LEU A 100 -2.73 9.94 1.44
CA LEU A 100 -1.95 9.56 0.26
C LEU A 100 -0.50 9.22 0.62
N LEU A 101 0.13 9.99 1.52
CA LEU A 101 1.50 9.74 1.99
C LEU A 101 1.63 8.45 2.80
N ALA A 102 0.57 7.99 3.44
CA ALA A 102 0.59 6.73 4.19
C ALA A 102 1.02 5.54 3.31
N PHE A 103 0.68 5.54 2.02
CA PHE A 103 1.05 4.45 1.11
C PHE A 103 2.57 4.34 0.87
N PRO A 104 3.27 5.36 0.32
CA PRO A 104 4.71 5.26 0.09
C PRO A 104 5.50 5.17 1.40
N VAL A 105 5.03 5.76 2.50
CA VAL A 105 5.71 5.68 3.80
C VAL A 105 5.59 4.28 4.40
N VAL A 106 4.38 3.76 4.58
CA VAL A 106 4.20 2.42 5.16
C VAL A 106 4.74 1.35 4.22
N GLY A 107 4.46 1.46 2.92
CA GLY A 107 5.00 0.57 1.90
C GLY A 107 6.53 0.56 1.91
N GLY A 108 7.19 1.71 1.85
CA GLY A 108 8.65 1.80 1.87
C GLY A 108 9.28 1.25 3.15
N LEU A 109 8.72 1.56 4.32
CA LEU A 109 9.20 1.03 5.59
C LEU A 109 9.08 -0.50 5.66
N MET A 110 7.94 -1.04 5.23
CA MET A 110 7.73 -2.50 5.20
C MET A 110 8.56 -3.17 4.10
N ALA A 111 8.84 -2.49 2.99
CA ALA A 111 9.75 -2.99 1.97
C ALA A 111 11.16 -3.16 2.52
N ILE A 112 11.69 -2.13 3.18
CA ILE A 112 13.00 -2.18 3.83
C ILE A 112 13.04 -3.30 4.87
N LEU A 113 12.05 -3.36 5.76
CA LEU A 113 11.97 -4.38 6.80
C LEU A 113 12.02 -5.80 6.21
N PHE A 114 11.12 -6.11 5.27
CA PHE A 114 11.05 -7.45 4.70
C PHE A 114 12.24 -7.79 3.82
N GLY A 115 12.75 -6.85 3.01
CA GLY A 115 13.93 -7.09 2.20
C GLY A 115 15.20 -7.33 3.03
N LEU A 116 15.35 -6.64 4.17
CA LEU A 116 16.43 -6.92 5.13
C LEU A 116 16.26 -8.29 5.79
N MET A 117 15.04 -8.63 6.24
CA MET A 117 14.76 -9.93 6.88
C MET A 117 15.02 -11.12 5.96
N THR A 118 14.83 -10.95 4.65
CA THR A 118 15.03 -12.02 3.66
C THR A 118 16.39 -11.96 2.97
N GLY A 119 17.22 -10.95 3.25
CA GLY A 119 18.47 -10.72 2.52
C GLY A 119 18.26 -10.51 1.02
N TYR A 120 17.16 -9.87 0.61
CA TYR A 120 16.77 -9.81 -0.80
C TYR A 120 17.78 -9.05 -1.67
N TRP A 121 18.46 -8.06 -1.11
CA TRP A 121 19.46 -7.23 -1.80
C TRP A 121 20.91 -7.63 -1.49
N ALA A 122 21.12 -8.77 -0.82
CA ALA A 122 22.44 -9.26 -0.43
C ALA A 122 23.05 -10.20 -1.47
#